data_AF-A0A9D4JL71-F1
#
_entry.id   AF-A0A9D4JL71-F1
#
_cell.length_a   1.000
_cell.length_b   1.000
_cell.length_c   1.000
_cell.angle_alpha   90.00
_cell.angle_beta   90.00
_cell.angle_gamma   90.00
#
_symmetry.space_group_name_H-M   'P 1'
#
loop_
_entity.id
_entity.type
_entity.pdbx_description
1 polymer ?
#
loop_
_entity_poly.entity_id
_entity_poly.type
_entity_poly.pdbx_seq_one_letter_code
_entity_poly.pdbx_strand_id
1 'polypeptide(L)'
;MECCQGYGEFQVIGGDGSAHGSNQGCGGSGGRIAMYFNKNFTFTGSWDVYGGNTPSPACDGASGTAFFYHNSMFLRLLSKL
;
A
#
# COMPACT_ATOMS: atom_id res chain seq x y z
N MET A 1 15.26 -13.18 1.82
CA MET A 1 14.79 -11.84 2.17
C MET A 1 13.98 -11.94 3.44
N GLU A 2 14.49 -11.40 4.54
CA GLU A 2 13.74 -11.24 5.79
C GLU A 2 13.08 -9.87 5.68
N CYS A 3 11.80 -9.84 5.33
CA CYS A 3 11.09 -8.58 5.24
C CYS A 3 10.42 -8.29 6.58
N CYS A 4 10.56 -7.02 6.96
CA CYS A 4 9.56 -6.28 7.71
C CYS A 4 9.44 -6.67 9.19
N GLN A 5 10.57 -6.66 9.88
CA GLN A 5 10.61 -6.56 11.35
C GLN A 5 10.66 -5.09 11.76
N GLY A 6 9.82 -4.72 12.73
CA GLY A 6 9.85 -3.39 13.35
C GLY A 6 8.58 -2.58 13.11
N TYR A 7 8.71 -1.27 13.26
CA TYR A 7 7.64 -0.29 13.13
C TYR A 7 7.81 0.54 11.85
N GLY A 8 6.70 0.92 11.25
CA GLY A 8 6.73 1.78 10.07
C GLY A 8 5.34 2.04 9.52
N GLU A 9 5.33 2.72 8.39
CA GLU A 9 4.11 3.10 7.68
C GLU A 9 4.31 2.78 6.20
N PHE A 10 3.30 2.15 5.60
CA PHE A 10 3.28 1.90 4.18
C PHE A 10 2.13 2.69 3.55
N GLN A 11 2.49 3.55 2.60
CA GLN A 11 1.55 4.48 1.99
C GLN A 11 1.40 4.20 0.49
N VAL A 12 0.17 4.08 0.03
CA VAL A 12 -0.19 4.01 -1.40
C VAL A 12 -1.28 5.03 -1.70
N ILE A 13 -0.88 6.30 -1.59
CA ILE A 13 -1.79 7.45 -1.58
C ILE A 13 -1.86 8.10 -2.96
N GLY A 14 -3.07 8.41 -3.41
CA GLY A 14 -3.30 9.27 -4.58
C GLY A 14 -3.06 10.74 -4.28
N GLY A 15 -2.60 11.50 -5.26
CA GLY A 15 -2.36 12.93 -5.11
C GLY A 15 -3.65 13.73 -5.06
N ASP A 16 -3.60 14.87 -4.37
CA ASP A 16 -4.67 15.87 -4.39
C ASP A 16 -4.66 16.61 -5.74
N GLY A 17 -5.83 16.99 -6.23
CA GLY A 17 -5.91 17.94 -7.34
C GLY A 17 -5.59 19.36 -6.89
N SER A 18 -5.65 20.31 -7.82
CA SER A 18 -5.52 21.74 -7.50
C SER A 18 -6.71 22.50 -8.03
N ALA A 19 -7.42 23.18 -7.12
CA ALA A 19 -8.47 24.14 -7.46
C ALA A 19 -7.95 25.58 -7.56
N HIS A 20 -6.62 25.78 -7.54
CA HIS A 20 -6.02 27.12 -7.54
C HIS A 20 -5.89 27.69 -8.96
N GLY A 21 -6.42 28.91 -9.15
CA GLY A 21 -6.33 29.65 -10.40
C GLY A 21 -7.42 29.30 -11.42
N SER A 22 -7.28 29.81 -12.64
CA SER A 22 -8.24 29.60 -13.73
C SER A 22 -8.23 28.18 -14.32
N ASN A 23 -7.22 27.37 -13.98
CA ASN A 23 -7.03 26.04 -14.53
C ASN A 23 -7.05 25.02 -13.39
N GLN A 24 -8.19 24.37 -13.18
CA GLN A 24 -8.27 23.27 -12.22
C GLN A 24 -7.55 22.03 -12.78
N GLY A 25 -6.78 21.38 -11.92
CA GLY A 25 -6.09 20.12 -12.21
C GLY A 25 -6.60 19.00 -11.32
N CYS A 26 -6.70 17.79 -11.88
CA CYS A 26 -7.01 16.60 -11.11
C CYS A 26 -5.77 15.99 -10.44
N GLY A 27 -5.99 15.31 -9.34
CA GLY A 27 -4.97 14.57 -8.61
C GLY A 27 -4.49 13.33 -9.34
N GLY A 28 -3.23 12.96 -9.14
CA GLY A 28 -2.65 11.73 -9.70
C GLY A 28 -3.11 10.48 -8.95
N SER A 29 -3.31 9.36 -9.64
CA SER A 29 -3.63 8.08 -8.97
C SER A 29 -2.47 7.56 -8.13
N GLY A 30 -2.79 6.92 -7.01
CA GLY A 30 -1.83 6.23 -6.16
C GLY A 30 -1.15 5.05 -6.86
N GLY A 31 0.03 4.69 -6.34
CA GLY A 31 0.86 3.62 -6.90
C GLY A 31 0.35 2.20 -6.62
N ARG A 32 1.26 1.22 -6.77
CA ARG A 32 1.02 -0.18 -6.39
C ARG A 32 2.17 -0.69 -5.55
N ILE A 33 1.86 -1.31 -4.42
CA ILE A 33 2.81 -2.07 -3.61
C ILE A 33 2.39 -3.54 -3.64
N ALA A 34 3.32 -4.42 -3.96
CA ALA A 34 3.15 -5.86 -3.83
C ALA A 34 4.32 -6.43 -3.01
N MET A 35 4.00 -7.03 -1.87
CA MET A 35 4.98 -7.60 -0.95
C MET A 35 4.75 -9.10 -0.82
N TYR A 36 5.81 -9.85 -1.08
CA TYR A 36 5.86 -11.29 -0.95
C TYR A 36 6.85 -11.64 0.16
N PHE A 37 6.39 -12.36 1.19
CA PHE A 37 7.22 -12.68 2.35
C PHE A 37 7.08 -14.15 2.76
N ASN A 38 8.21 -14.75 3.13
CA ASN A 38 8.30 -16.19 3.45
C ASN A 38 8.42 -16.46 4.95
N LYS A 39 8.87 -15.49 5.74
CA LYS A 39 8.93 -15.58 7.20
C LYS A 39 7.91 -14.62 7.79
N ASN A 40 7.09 -15.11 8.70
CA ASN A 40 6.06 -14.32 9.36
C ASN A 40 6.69 -13.62 10.58
N PHE A 41 7.41 -12.54 10.33
CA PHE A 41 7.86 -11.65 11.39
C PHE A 41 6.84 -10.56 11.63
N THR A 42 6.65 -10.18 12.89
CA THR A 42 5.65 -9.18 13.28
C THR A 42 6.11 -7.79 12.82
N PHE A 43 5.49 -7.30 11.76
CA PHE A 43 5.46 -5.86 11.45
C PHE A 43 4.33 -5.22 12.26
N THR A 44 4.63 -4.15 12.98
CA THR A 44 3.63 -3.37 13.72
C THR A 44 3.63 -1.97 13.17
N GLY A 45 2.62 -1.61 12.38
CA GLY A 45 2.59 -0.33 11.69
C GLY A 45 1.23 -0.02 11.08
N SER A 46 1.15 1.12 10.38
CA SER A 46 -0.05 1.55 9.67
C SER A 46 0.05 1.28 8.16
N TRP A 47 -1.12 1.16 7.55
CA TRP A 47 -1.31 0.94 6.13
C TRP A 47 -2.28 1.98 5.61
N ASP A 48 -1.77 2.89 4.80
CA ASP A 48 -2.50 4.06 4.35
C ASP A 48 -2.75 3.97 2.85
N VAL A 49 -3.98 3.58 2.50
CA VAL A 49 -4.42 3.35 1.12
C VAL A 49 -5.67 4.17 0.86
N TYR A 50 -5.48 5.41 0.41
CA TYR A 50 -6.56 6.34 0.10
C TYR A 50 -6.24 7.19 -1.14
N GLY A 51 -7.27 7.80 -1.72
CA GLY A 51 -7.14 8.75 -2.83
C GLY A 51 -6.83 10.16 -2.34
N GLY A 52 -6.63 11.10 -3.25
CA GLY A 52 -6.48 12.51 -2.87
C GLY A 52 -7.75 13.09 -2.23
N ASN A 53 -7.62 14.26 -1.63
CA ASN A 53 -8.71 15.05 -1.09
C ASN A 53 -8.62 16.48 -1.61
N THR A 54 -9.57 16.87 -2.44
CA THR A 54 -9.51 18.11 -3.21
C THR A 54 -10.81 18.92 -3.09
N PRO A 55 -10.73 20.25 -2.98
CA PRO A 55 -11.91 21.10 -3.09
C PRO A 55 -12.54 21.03 -4.49
N SER A 56 -13.87 20.93 -4.55
CA SER A 56 -14.64 21.07 -5.78
C SER A 56 -14.38 22.43 -6.45
N PRO A 57 -14.20 22.51 -7.78
CA PRO A 57 -14.52 21.49 -8.79
C PRO A 57 -13.32 20.62 -9.24
N ALA A 58 -12.17 20.69 -8.57
CA ALA A 58 -11.05 19.80 -8.88
C ALA A 58 -11.40 18.35 -8.49
N CYS A 59 -10.75 17.37 -9.14
CA CYS A 59 -11.03 15.96 -8.89
C CYS A 59 -9.88 15.25 -8.17
N ASP A 60 -10.24 14.37 -7.25
CA ASP A 60 -9.30 13.60 -6.43
C ASP A 60 -8.52 12.59 -7.26
N GLY A 61 -7.26 12.36 -6.89
CA GLY A 61 -6.51 11.22 -7.37
C GLY A 61 -7.10 9.91 -6.82
N ALA A 62 -7.26 8.90 -7.67
CA ALA A 62 -7.72 7.58 -7.22
C ALA A 62 -6.75 6.97 -6.19
N SER A 63 -7.27 6.16 -5.26
CA SER A 63 -6.45 5.39 -4.32
C SER A 63 -5.51 4.43 -5.06
N GLY A 64 -4.42 4.06 -4.39
CA GLY A 64 -3.54 3.01 -4.87
C GLY A 64 -4.00 1.60 -4.49
N THR A 65 -3.12 0.63 -4.72
CA THR A 65 -3.37 -0.78 -4.32
C THR A 65 -2.18 -1.33 -3.55
N ALA A 66 -2.46 -1.98 -2.43
CA ALA A 66 -1.46 -2.71 -1.65
C ALA A 66 -1.83 -4.19 -1.58
N PHE A 67 -0.87 -5.07 -1.92
CA PHE A 67 -1.05 -6.51 -1.93
C PHE A 67 0.03 -7.19 -1.08
N PHE A 68 -0.40 -8.02 -0.13
CA PHE A 68 0.48 -8.75 0.77
C PHE A 68 0.22 -10.24 0.63
N TYR A 69 1.28 -10.97 0.33
CA TYR A 69 1.21 -12.41 0.16
C TYR A 69 2.26 -13.12 1.00
N HIS A 70 1.78 -13.95 1.93
CA HIS A 70 2.63 -14.83 2.70
C HIS A 70 2.81 -16.14 1.94
N ASN A 71 4.03 -16.42 1.48
CA ASN A 71 4.35 -17.65 0.77
C ASN A 71 4.68 -18.76 1.80
N SER A 72 3.66 -19.23 2.52
CA SER A 72 3.78 -20.34 3.46
C SER A 72 3.68 -21.67 2.71
N MET A 73 4.79 -22.16 2.19
CA MET A 73 4.92 -23.58 1.87
C MET A 73 5.75 -24.24 2.98
N PHE A 74 5.09 -24.60 4.07
CA PHE A 74 5.66 -25.47 5.10
C PHE A 74 5.13 -26.90 4.90
N LEU A 75 5.79 -27.65 4.02
CA LEU A 75 5.50 -29.07 3.84
C LEU A 75 6.22 -29.85 4.94
N ARG A 76 5.56 -30.01 6.11
CA ARG A 76 6.07 -30.86 7.18
C ARG A 76 5.77 -32.33 6.85
N LEU A 77 6.61 -32.94 6.01
CA LEU A 77 6.69 -34.39 5.93
C LEU A 77 7.26 -34.89 7.26
N LEU A 78 6.39 -35.21 8.22
CA LEU A 78 6.76 -36.05 9.35
C LEU A 78 6.98 -37.47 8.82
N SER A 79 8.18 -37.72 8.31
CA SER A 79 8.70 -39.06 8.15
C SER A 79 9.80 -39.27 9.19
N LYS A 80 9.50 -40.05 10.23
CA LYS A 80 10.31 -41.20 10.69
C LYS A 80 9.72 -41.74 12.01
N LEU A 81 9.27 -42.99 11.88
CA LEU A 81 9.12 -44.11 12.83
C LEU A 81 9.06 -43.78 14.32
#